data_AF-A0A950RAY1-F1
#
_entry.id   AF-A0A950RAY1-F1
#
_cell.length_a   1.000
_cell.length_b   1.000
_cell.length_c   1.000
_cell.angle_alpha   90.00
_cell.angle_beta   90.00
_cell.angle_gamma   90.00
#
_symmetry.space_group_name_H-M   'P 1'
#
loop_
_entity.id
_entity.type
_entity.pdbx_description
1 polymer ?
#
loop_
_entity_poly.entity_id
_entity_poly.type
_entity_poly.pdbx_seq_one_letter_code
_entity_poly.pdbx_strand_id
1 'polypeptide(L)'
;MRAGSGIKNKVLEAWACARPVVMTRVAANGLSVPEGHASLVRDGPEAQAEAAIGPLRDPGRAAALGALARAHVAAVFSWERQAERLDRILRDAGPPV
;
A
#
# COMPACT_ATOMS: atom_id res chain seq x y z
N MET A 1 5.66 16.91 2.20
CA MET A 1 4.24 16.83 2.63
C MET A 1 4.21 16.69 4.15
N ARG A 2 3.44 17.52 4.87
CA ARG A 2 3.41 17.53 6.36
C ARG A 2 2.17 16.88 6.98
N ALA A 3 1.16 16.54 6.18
CA ALA A 3 -0.04 15.81 6.60
C ALA A 3 -0.47 14.85 5.48
N GLY A 4 -0.94 13.66 5.84
CA GLY A 4 -1.48 12.66 4.91
C GLY A 4 -2.70 11.99 5.52
N SER A 5 -3.85 12.62 5.38
CA SER A 5 -5.16 12.08 5.80
C SER A 5 -5.82 11.31 4.65
N GLY A 6 -6.95 10.66 4.95
CA GLY A 6 -7.79 9.98 3.97
C GLY A 6 -7.23 8.64 3.47
N ILE A 7 -8.04 8.02 2.61
CA ILE A 7 -7.72 6.74 1.98
C ILE A 7 -6.58 6.94 0.97
N LYS A 8 -5.60 6.02 0.97
CA LYS A 8 -4.40 6.10 0.13
C LYS A 8 -4.63 5.58 -1.29
N ASN A 9 -5.67 6.08 -1.96
CA ASN A 9 -6.07 5.61 -3.29
C ASN A 9 -4.89 5.55 -4.28
N LYS A 10 -4.05 6.60 -4.34
CA LYS A 10 -2.88 6.64 -5.22
C LYS A 10 -1.90 5.47 -5.02
N VAL A 11 -1.70 5.05 -3.77
CA VAL A 11 -0.82 3.91 -3.47
C VAL A 11 -1.51 2.60 -3.87
N LEU A 12 -2.80 2.45 -3.52
CA LEU A 12 -3.58 1.27 -3.84
C LEU A 12 -3.74 1.07 -5.36
N GLU A 13 -3.98 2.14 -6.12
CA GLU A 13 -4.04 2.14 -7.59
C GLU A 13 -2.69 1.76 -8.21
N ALA A 14 -1.59 2.32 -7.72
CA ALA A 14 -0.26 1.98 -8.20
C ALA A 14 0.05 0.49 -7.95
N TRP A 15 -0.25 0.00 -6.75
CA TRP A 15 -0.10 -1.41 -6.40
C TRP A 15 -1.00 -2.32 -7.26
N ALA A 16 -2.25 -1.94 -7.52
CA ALA A 16 -3.15 -2.66 -8.42
C ALA A 16 -2.58 -2.77 -9.85
N CYS A 17 -1.87 -1.73 -10.30
CA CYS A 17 -1.14 -1.68 -11.58
C CYS A 17 0.23 -2.37 -11.54
N ALA A 18 0.53 -3.17 -10.51
CA ALA A 18 1.82 -3.82 -10.32
C ALA A 18 3.02 -2.85 -10.32
N ARG A 19 2.86 -1.67 -9.72
CA ARG A 19 3.92 -0.67 -9.58
C ARG A 19 4.35 -0.55 -8.13
N PRO A 20 5.64 -0.81 -7.79
CA PRO A 20 6.14 -0.49 -6.45
C PRO A 20 6.14 1.02 -6.23
N VAL A 21 5.91 1.43 -4.98
CA VAL A 21 5.81 2.86 -4.61
C VAL A 21 6.82 3.15 -3.51
N VAL A 22 7.72 4.08 -3.77
CA VAL A 22 8.52 4.73 -2.72
C VAL A 22 7.67 5.81 -2.07
N MET A 23 7.52 5.77 -0.76
CA MET A 23 6.60 6.66 -0.04
C MET A 23 7.13 7.03 1.35
N THR A 24 6.61 8.11 1.91
CA THR A 24 6.88 8.50 3.31
C THR A 24 6.15 7.59 4.28
N ARG A 25 6.59 7.59 5.56
CA ARG A 25 5.84 6.91 6.64
C ARG A 25 4.44 7.47 6.79
N VAL A 26 4.27 8.78 6.59
CA VAL A 26 2.96 9.46 6.59
C VAL A 26 2.06 8.96 5.46
N ALA A 27 2.61 8.69 4.27
CA ALA A 27 1.85 8.13 3.15
C ALA A 27 1.49 6.65 3.37
N ALA A 28 2.35 5.88 4.05
CA ALA A 28 2.09 4.50 4.42
C ALA A 28 1.09 4.33 5.57
N ASN A 29 0.79 5.40 6.31
CA ASN A 29 -0.11 5.33 7.47
C ASN A 29 -1.50 4.78 7.09
N GLY A 30 -1.98 3.82 7.88
CA GLY A 30 -3.24 3.11 7.65
C GLY A 30 -3.18 2.01 6.59
N LEU A 31 -2.04 1.83 5.90
CA LEU A 31 -1.82 0.72 5.00
C LEU A 31 -1.13 -0.43 5.73
N SER A 32 -1.65 -1.64 5.57
CA SER A 32 -0.85 -2.85 5.74
C SER A 32 0.16 -2.89 4.59
N VAL A 33 1.42 -2.57 4.86
CA VAL A 33 2.50 -2.61 3.86
C VAL A 33 3.07 -4.03 3.82
N PRO A 34 3.15 -4.68 2.65
CA PRO A 34 3.74 -6.02 2.55
C PRO A 34 5.24 -5.96 2.88
N GLU A 35 5.76 -6.99 3.55
CA GLU A 35 7.15 -7.02 4.06
C GLU A 35 8.19 -6.68 3.00
N GLY A 36 8.04 -7.22 1.78
CA GLY A 36 8.93 -6.92 0.65
C GLY A 36 8.96 -5.44 0.22
N HIS A 37 8.02 -4.60 0.67
CA HIS A 37 7.97 -3.16 0.41
C HIS A 37 8.48 -2.30 1.58
N ALA A 38 8.83 -2.90 2.72
CA ALA A 38 9.30 -2.15 3.89
C ALA A 38 10.52 -1.26 3.58
N SER A 39 11.37 -1.67 2.62
CA SER A 39 12.51 -0.86 2.17
C SER A 39 12.13 0.38 1.38
N LEU A 40 10.91 0.45 0.82
CA LEU A 40 10.42 1.57 0.01
C LEU A 40 9.72 2.65 0.85
N VAL A 41 9.50 2.41 2.15
CA VAL A 41 8.95 3.41 3.07
C VAL A 41 10.09 4.20 3.70
N ARG A 42 10.38 5.38 3.15
CA ARG A 42 11.49 6.25 3.58
C ARG A 42 11.06 7.70 3.65
N ASP A 43 11.54 8.39 4.69
CA ASP A 43 11.34 9.82 4.90
C ASP A 43 12.62 10.58 4.57
N GLY A 44 12.48 11.75 3.94
CA GLY A 44 13.60 12.56 3.48
C GLY A 44 13.96 12.27 2.01
N PRO A 45 14.35 13.31 1.25
CA PRO A 45 14.57 13.19 -0.18
C PRO A 45 15.73 12.24 -0.53
N GLU A 46 16.83 12.25 0.23
CA GLU A 46 18.01 11.40 -0.01
C GLU A 46 17.65 9.93 0.17
N ALA A 47 17.00 9.57 1.29
CA ALA A 47 16.59 8.20 1.57
C ALA A 47 15.53 7.68 0.57
N GLN A 48 14.66 8.57 0.06
CA GLN A 48 13.71 8.22 -0.99
C GLN A 48 14.41 7.99 -2.34
N ALA A 49 15.39 8.82 -2.69
CA ALA A 49 16.18 8.63 -3.90
C ALA A 49 16.93 7.29 -3.87
N GLU A 50 17.59 6.97 -2.75
CA GLU A 50 18.27 5.69 -2.55
C GLU A 50 17.31 4.49 -2.69
N ALA A 51 16.13 4.56 -2.06
CA ALA A 51 15.12 3.51 -2.15
C ALA A 51 14.58 3.33 -3.59
N ALA A 52 14.56 4.39 -4.40
CA ALA A 52 14.12 4.35 -5.79
C ALA A 52 15.19 3.80 -6.74
N ILE A 53 16.47 4.08 -6.50
CA ILE A 53 17.59 3.69 -7.38
C ILE A 53 17.65 2.18 -7.58
N GLY A 54 17.48 1.38 -6.52
CA GLY A 54 17.56 -0.08 -6.58
C GLY A 54 16.58 -0.68 -7.61
N PRO A 55 15.26 -0.49 -7.44
CA PRO A 55 14.26 -0.94 -8.41
C PRO A 55 14.42 -0.36 -9.81
N LEU A 56 14.96 0.86 -9.96
CA LEU A 56 15.20 1.47 -11.27
C LEU A 56 16.38 0.84 -12.02
N ARG A 57 17.39 0.34 -11.30
CA ARG A 57 18.57 -0.32 -11.88
C ARG A 57 18.38 -1.82 -12.14
N ASP A 58 17.41 -2.43 -11.49
CA ASP A 58 17.11 -3.86 -11.59
C ASP A 58 15.63 -4.08 -11.98
N PRO A 59 15.36 -4.25 -13.30
CA PRO A 59 14.00 -4.51 -13.79
C PRO A 59 13.36 -5.76 -13.20
N GLY A 60 14.16 -6.80 -12.88
CA GLY A 60 13.67 -8.03 -12.27
C GLY A 60 13.17 -7.80 -10.85
N ARG A 61 13.94 -7.04 -10.05
CA ARG A 61 13.51 -6.60 -8.72
C ARG A 61 12.28 -5.70 -8.79
N ALA A 62 12.23 -4.75 -9.73
CA ALA A 62 11.05 -3.91 -9.92
C ALA A 62 9.79 -4.74 -10.25
N ALA A 63 9.92 -5.73 -11.13
CA ALA A 63 8.82 -6.63 -11.49
C ALA A 63 8.38 -7.50 -10.31
N ALA A 64 9.32 -8.05 -9.54
CA ALA A 64 9.01 -8.84 -8.35
C ALA A 64 8.26 -8.02 -7.28
N LEU A 65 8.71 -6.80 -7.01
CA LEU A 65 8.02 -5.88 -6.11
C LEU A 65 6.63 -5.51 -6.66
N GLY A 66 6.51 -5.22 -7.97
CA GLY A 66 5.23 -4.94 -8.61
C GLY A 66 4.23 -6.10 -8.48
N ALA A 67 4.67 -7.33 -8.73
CA ALA A 67 3.83 -8.53 -8.59
C ALA A 67 3.36 -8.71 -7.15
N LEU A 68 4.26 -8.54 -6.16
CA LEU A 68 3.92 -8.58 -4.74
C LEU A 68 2.90 -7.51 -4.38
N ALA A 69 3.06 -6.28 -4.87
CA ALA A 69 2.12 -5.18 -4.63
C ALA A 69 0.72 -5.49 -5.14
N ARG A 70 0.61 -6.01 -6.37
CA ARG A 70 -0.67 -6.36 -7.00
C ARG A 70 -1.36 -7.49 -6.26
N ALA A 71 -0.61 -8.55 -5.91
CA ALA A 71 -1.14 -9.67 -5.14
C ALA A 71 -1.66 -9.20 -3.78
N HIS A 72 -0.91 -8.33 -3.09
CA HIS A 72 -1.28 -7.79 -1.79
C HIS A 72 -2.56 -6.94 -1.84
N VAL A 73 -2.67 -6.03 -2.81
CA VAL A 73 -3.90 -5.23 -2.98
C VAL A 73 -5.12 -6.10 -3.26
N ALA A 74 -5.00 -7.08 -4.15
CA ALA A 74 -6.12 -7.98 -4.45
C ALA A 74 -6.56 -8.79 -3.22
N ALA A 75 -5.61 -9.23 -2.39
CA ALA A 75 -5.89 -10.04 -1.21
C ALA A 75 -6.44 -9.24 -0.02
N VAL A 76 -5.96 -8.00 0.18
CA VAL A 76 -6.22 -7.23 1.41
C VAL A 76 -7.16 -6.05 1.19
N PHE A 77 -7.12 -5.42 0.01
CA PHE A 77 -7.78 -4.14 -0.27
C PHE A 77 -8.80 -4.21 -1.41
N SER A 78 -9.17 -5.41 -1.87
CA SER A 78 -10.26 -5.59 -2.84
C SER A 78 -11.61 -5.13 -2.30
N TRP A 79 -12.49 -4.73 -3.20
CA TRP A 79 -13.85 -4.30 -2.85
C TRP A 79 -14.61 -5.39 -2.10
N GLU A 80 -14.49 -6.63 -2.57
CA GLU A 80 -15.08 -7.81 -1.98
C GLU A 80 -14.63 -7.96 -0.52
N ARG A 81 -13.32 -7.84 -0.24
CA ARG A 81 -12.82 -7.93 1.15
C ARG A 81 -13.24 -6.79 2.03
N GLN A 82 -13.29 -5.56 1.51
CA GLN A 82 -13.78 -4.44 2.31
C GLN A 82 -15.28 -4.56 2.60
N ALA A 83 -16.08 -5.03 1.64
CA ALA A 83 -17.50 -5.26 1.82
C ALA A 83 -17.77 -6.36 2.85
N GLU A 84 -17.08 -7.50 2.78
CA GLU A 84 -17.17 -8.59 3.78
C GLU A 84 -16.81 -8.10 5.19
N ARG A 85 -15.77 -7.26 5.30
CA ARG A 85 -15.36 -6.70 6.59
C ARG A 85 -16.41 -5.73 7.14
N LEU A 86 -16.95 -4.85 6.29
CA LEU A 86 -17.99 -3.90 6.69
C LEU A 86 -19.25 -4.65 7.16
N ASP A 87 -19.69 -5.62 6.38
CA ASP A 87 -20.86 -6.43 6.69
C ASP A 87 -20.71 -7.16 8.05
N ARG A 88 -19.53 -7.72 8.34
CA ARG A 88 -19.24 -8.30 9.67
C ARG A 88 -19.42 -7.28 10.79
N ILE A 89 -18.86 -6.08 10.63
CA ILE A 89 -18.98 -5.01 11.63
C ILE A 89 -20.45 -4.63 11.84
N LEU A 90 -21.25 -4.56 10.77
CA LEU A 90 -22.67 -4.24 10.85
C LEU A 90 -23.47 -5.35 11.57
N ARG A 91 -23.14 -6.62 11.35
CA ARG A 91 -23.75 -7.74 12.08
C ARG A 91 -23.39 -7.73 13.57
N ASP A 92 -22.13 -7.43 13.89
CA ASP A 92 -21.62 -7.42 15.27
C ASP A 92 -22.17 -6.25 16.09
N ALA A 93 -22.47 -5.11 15.45
CA ALA A 93 -23.00 -3.93 16.13
C ALA A 93 -24.43 -4.10 16.68
N GLY A 94 -25.18 -5.10 16.21
CA GLY A 94 -26.59 -5.29 16.53
C GLY A 94 -27.49 -4.16 15.97
N PRO A 95 -28.82 -4.26 16.13
CA PRO A 95 -29.70 -3.15 15.76
C PRO A 95 -29.40 -1.91 16.62
N PRO A 96 -29.54 -0.69 16.06
CA PRO A 96 -29.40 0.53 16.85
C PRO A 96 -30.43 0.53 17.99
N VAL A 97 -29.97 0.83 19.21
CA VAL A 97 -30.79 0.99 20.42
C VAL A 97 -31.59 2.28 20.37
#